data_AF-A0A3M1QN28-F1
#
_entry.id   AF-A0A3M1QN28-F1
#
_cell.length_a   1.000
_cell.length_b   1.000
_cell.length_c   1.000
_cell.angle_alpha   90.00
_cell.angle_beta   90.00
_cell.angle_gamma   90.00
#
_symmetry.space_group_name_H-M   'P 1'
#
loop_
_entity.id
_entity.type
_entity.pdbx_description
1 polymer ?
#
loop_
_entity_poly.entity_id
_entity_poly.type
_entity_poly.pdbx_seq_one_letter_code
_entity_poly.pdbx_strand_id
1 'polypeptide(L)'
;DDFGLGLLLQTRQIRKMVSSYVGENAEFERQFLAGELEVDLVPQGTLAERIRAGGAGIPAFYTPTGVGTVVAEGKETRDFDGRTYLMERGLRADLAIVKAYIGDHAGNCVYRKTARNFNPMMATAADVCIVEVEQLVPIGGIDPDAVHTPGIFVDYIFEGKDYEKRIEQRTTRPRP
;
A
#
# COMPACT_ATOMS: atom_id res chain seq x y z
N ASP A 1 -3.05 -13.75 -11.73
CA ASP A 1 -2.52 -14.73 -10.76
C ASP A 1 -1.00 -14.90 -10.80
N ASP A 2 -0.36 -14.71 -11.93
CA ASP A 2 1.08 -14.90 -12.17
C ASP A 2 1.90 -13.59 -12.06
N PHE A 3 1.40 -12.58 -11.36
CA PHE A 3 2.05 -11.27 -11.26
C PHE A 3 1.87 -10.64 -9.87
N GLY A 4 2.82 -9.80 -9.47
CA GLY A 4 2.81 -9.12 -8.17
C GLY A 4 2.76 -10.11 -6.99
N LEU A 5 1.96 -9.80 -5.97
CA LEU A 5 1.80 -10.65 -4.78
C LEU A 5 1.16 -12.02 -5.07
N GLY A 6 0.51 -12.20 -6.24
CA GLY A 6 -0.08 -13.48 -6.64
C GLY A 6 0.95 -14.62 -6.73
N LEU A 7 2.19 -14.30 -7.10
CA LEU A 7 3.30 -15.25 -7.15
C LEU A 7 3.63 -15.84 -5.76
N LEU A 8 3.44 -15.05 -4.71
CA LEU A 8 3.68 -15.47 -3.32
C LEU A 8 2.52 -16.35 -2.80
N LEU A 9 1.29 -16.16 -3.31
CA LEU A 9 0.16 -17.02 -2.99
C LEU A 9 0.35 -18.42 -3.57
N GLN A 10 0.78 -18.52 -4.83
CA GLN A 10 1.04 -19.81 -5.51
C GLN A 10 2.07 -20.67 -4.75
N THR A 11 3.05 -20.01 -4.13
CA THR A 11 4.12 -20.65 -3.35
C THR A 11 3.82 -20.71 -1.85
N ARG A 12 2.61 -20.31 -1.42
CA ARG A 12 2.14 -20.33 -0.02
C ARG A 12 3.05 -19.57 0.97
N GLN A 13 3.64 -18.47 0.51
CA GLN A 13 4.48 -17.61 1.35
C GLN A 13 3.66 -16.59 2.16
N ILE A 14 2.37 -16.41 1.83
CA ILE A 14 1.47 -15.49 2.54
C ILE A 14 0.55 -16.28 3.45
N ARG A 15 0.71 -16.09 4.77
CA ARG A 15 -0.19 -16.65 5.79
C ARG A 15 -1.43 -15.78 6.02
N LYS A 16 -1.26 -14.46 6.00
CA LYS A 16 -2.32 -13.48 6.27
C LYS A 16 -2.20 -12.30 5.32
N MET A 17 -3.33 -11.81 4.81
CA MET A 17 -3.41 -10.60 4.00
C MET A 17 -4.36 -9.57 4.60
N VAL A 18 -3.84 -8.36 4.84
CA VAL A 18 -4.64 -7.19 5.20
C VAL A 18 -4.83 -6.38 3.92
N SER A 19 -6.05 -6.30 3.41
CA SER A 19 -6.31 -5.72 2.09
C SER A 19 -7.69 -5.07 2.01
N SER A 20 -7.88 -4.15 1.06
CA SER A 20 -9.17 -3.51 0.83
C SER A 20 -9.97 -4.13 -0.31
N TYR A 21 -9.29 -4.82 -1.21
CA TYR A 21 -9.87 -5.46 -2.36
C TYR A 21 -8.89 -6.54 -2.84
N VAL A 22 -9.42 -7.70 -3.18
CA VAL A 22 -8.63 -8.89 -3.55
C VAL A 22 -8.67 -9.18 -5.04
N GLY A 23 -9.61 -8.55 -5.77
CA GLY A 23 -9.68 -8.60 -7.23
C GLY A 23 -10.10 -9.94 -7.81
N GLU A 24 -9.81 -10.12 -9.11
CA GLU A 24 -10.01 -11.36 -9.87
C GLU A 24 -8.81 -12.31 -9.67
N ASN A 25 -8.57 -12.78 -8.44
CA ASN A 25 -7.52 -13.76 -8.16
C ASN A 25 -8.13 -15.08 -7.66
N ALA A 26 -8.20 -16.06 -8.56
CA ALA A 26 -8.87 -17.34 -8.27
C ALA A 26 -8.14 -18.14 -7.18
N GLU A 27 -6.81 -18.07 -7.14
CA GLU A 27 -6.02 -18.77 -6.11
C GLU A 27 -6.19 -18.13 -4.74
N PHE A 28 -6.32 -16.80 -4.68
CA PHE A 28 -6.66 -16.10 -3.44
C PHE A 28 -8.01 -16.56 -2.90
N GLU A 29 -9.06 -16.55 -3.74
CA GLU A 29 -10.41 -16.96 -3.34
C GLU A 29 -10.43 -18.42 -2.87
N ARG A 30 -9.77 -19.31 -3.61
CA ARG A 30 -9.62 -20.72 -3.24
C ARG A 30 -8.97 -20.88 -1.87
N GLN A 31 -7.82 -20.22 -1.64
CA GLN A 31 -7.10 -20.32 -0.36
C GLN A 31 -7.90 -19.75 0.81
N PHE A 32 -8.60 -18.63 0.60
CA PHE A 32 -9.47 -18.04 1.62
C PHE A 32 -10.63 -18.97 1.99
N LEU A 33 -11.37 -19.49 1.01
CA LEU A 33 -12.49 -20.42 1.25
C LEU A 33 -12.05 -21.75 1.86
N ALA A 34 -10.83 -22.20 1.54
CA ALA A 34 -10.23 -23.40 2.14
C ALA A 34 -9.65 -23.15 3.55
N GLY A 35 -9.61 -21.90 4.02
CA GLY A 35 -8.98 -21.53 5.30
C GLY A 35 -7.45 -21.61 5.30
N GLU A 36 -6.82 -21.69 4.12
CA GLU A 36 -5.36 -21.69 3.94
C GLU A 36 -4.76 -20.28 4.11
N LEU A 37 -5.55 -19.24 3.82
CA LEU A 37 -5.16 -17.84 3.88
C LEU A 37 -6.08 -17.05 4.82
N GLU A 38 -5.50 -16.41 5.83
CA GLU A 38 -6.25 -15.47 6.70
C GLU A 38 -6.40 -14.13 5.99
N VAL A 39 -7.61 -13.56 5.98
CA VAL A 39 -7.90 -12.28 5.31
C VAL A 39 -8.56 -11.30 6.27
N ASP A 40 -7.94 -10.13 6.43
CA ASP A 40 -8.52 -8.97 7.09
C ASP A 40 -8.92 -7.94 6.03
N LEU A 41 -10.22 -7.89 5.72
CA LEU A 41 -10.78 -6.94 4.75
C LEU A 41 -11.02 -5.58 5.43
N VAL A 42 -10.24 -4.59 5.01
CA VAL A 42 -10.24 -3.24 5.59
C VAL A 42 -10.66 -2.24 4.52
N PRO A 43 -11.66 -1.37 4.75
CA PRO A 43 -12.03 -0.33 3.80
C PRO A 43 -10.81 0.47 3.33
N GLN A 44 -10.70 0.75 2.02
CA GLN A 44 -9.46 1.28 1.43
C GLN A 44 -8.97 2.57 2.09
N GLY A 45 -9.87 3.50 2.42
CA GLY A 45 -9.53 4.73 3.13
C GLY A 45 -9.01 4.46 4.55
N THR A 46 -9.63 3.50 5.26
CA THR A 46 -9.16 3.05 6.57
C THR A 46 -7.79 2.38 6.47
N LEU A 47 -7.56 1.50 5.48
CA LEU A 47 -6.27 0.86 5.29
C LEU A 47 -5.17 1.89 5.05
N ALA A 48 -5.42 2.84 4.15
CA ALA A 48 -4.50 3.93 3.86
C ALA A 48 -4.18 4.75 5.11
N GLU A 49 -5.21 5.15 5.88
CA GLU A 49 -5.00 5.96 7.09
C GLU A 49 -4.35 5.17 8.23
N ARG A 50 -4.61 3.86 8.36
CA ARG A 50 -3.90 2.99 9.31
C ARG A 50 -2.41 2.95 9.01
N ILE A 51 -2.02 2.77 7.75
CA ILE A 51 -0.60 2.78 7.34
C ILE A 51 0.02 4.14 7.63
N ARG A 52 -0.65 5.24 7.22
CA ARG A 52 -0.19 6.61 7.49
C ARG A 52 0.00 6.86 8.99
N ALA A 53 -0.97 6.45 9.80
CA ALA A 53 -0.95 6.58 11.25
C ALA A 53 0.23 5.81 11.85
N GLY A 54 0.49 4.59 11.38
CA GLY A 54 1.65 3.79 11.79
C GLY A 54 2.97 4.50 11.51
N GLY A 55 3.15 5.04 10.30
CA GLY A 55 4.36 5.81 9.95
C GLY A 55 4.48 7.16 10.64
N ALA A 56 3.36 7.76 11.07
CA ALA A 56 3.34 9.02 11.81
C ALA A 56 3.43 8.85 13.34
N GLY A 57 3.54 7.62 13.85
CA GLY A 57 3.57 7.34 15.29
C GLY A 57 2.21 7.55 15.99
N ILE A 58 1.10 7.51 15.25
CA ILE A 58 -0.26 7.65 15.78
C ILE A 58 -0.80 6.25 16.11
N PRO A 59 -1.01 5.91 17.39
CA PRO A 59 -1.37 4.54 17.77
C PRO A 59 -2.81 4.15 17.38
N ALA A 60 -3.72 5.13 17.35
CA ALA A 60 -5.10 4.94 16.95
C ALA A 60 -5.75 6.25 16.48
N PHE A 61 -6.79 6.15 15.66
CA PHE A 61 -7.64 7.25 15.21
C PHE A 61 -9.10 6.78 15.07
N TYR A 62 -10.04 7.71 14.94
CA TYR A 62 -11.46 7.39 14.74
C TYR A 62 -11.92 7.71 13.32
N THR A 63 -12.73 6.82 12.73
CA THR A 63 -13.31 6.99 11.39
C THR A 63 -14.77 6.52 11.36
N PRO A 64 -15.68 7.19 10.62
CA PRO A 64 -17.05 6.72 10.50
C PRO A 64 -17.17 5.55 9.49
N THR A 65 -16.10 5.25 8.76
CA THR A 65 -16.09 4.19 7.74
C THR A 65 -16.22 2.81 8.37
N GLY A 66 -17.26 2.07 8.00
CA GLY A 66 -17.53 0.72 8.50
C GLY A 66 -18.51 0.66 9.68
N VAL A 67 -18.95 1.79 10.23
CA VAL A 67 -19.98 1.80 11.28
C VAL A 67 -21.24 1.10 10.77
N GLY A 68 -21.76 0.17 11.58
CA GLY A 68 -22.96 -0.61 11.25
C GLY A 68 -22.73 -1.75 10.25
N THR A 69 -21.48 -2.08 9.92
CA THR A 69 -21.13 -3.22 9.07
C THR A 69 -20.30 -4.25 9.85
N VAL A 70 -20.06 -5.42 9.25
CA VAL A 70 -19.21 -6.48 9.83
C VAL A 70 -17.79 -6.00 10.16
N VAL A 71 -17.30 -4.94 9.50
CA VAL A 71 -15.97 -4.36 9.76
C VAL A 71 -15.89 -3.72 11.16
N ALA A 72 -17.03 -3.35 11.76
CA ALA A 72 -17.10 -2.77 13.10
C ALA A 72 -17.06 -3.80 14.23
N GLU A 73 -17.25 -5.08 13.93
CA GLU A 73 -17.35 -6.12 14.96
C GLU A 73 -16.08 -6.21 15.79
N GLY A 74 -16.23 -6.16 17.12
CA GLY A 74 -15.12 -6.20 18.07
C GLY A 74 -14.26 -4.94 18.17
N LYS A 75 -14.58 -3.87 17.43
CA LYS A 75 -13.86 -2.59 17.53
C LYS A 75 -14.50 -1.65 18.54
N GLU A 76 -13.67 -0.83 19.20
CA GLU A 76 -14.16 0.26 20.05
C GLU A 76 -14.90 1.29 19.19
N THR A 77 -16.03 1.77 19.69
CA THR A 77 -16.77 2.87 19.08
C THR A 77 -16.86 4.06 20.01
N ARG A 78 -16.98 5.26 19.43
CA ARG A 78 -17.17 6.50 20.18
C ARG A 78 -18.05 7.45 19.41
N ASP A 79 -18.93 8.13 20.13
CA ASP A 79 -19.76 9.19 19.58
C ASP A 79 -19.03 10.53 19.65
N PHE A 80 -19.02 11.24 18.53
CA PHE A 80 -18.56 12.62 18.40
C PHE A 80 -19.68 13.41 17.73
N ASP A 81 -20.19 14.43 18.41
CA ASP A 81 -21.21 15.35 17.89
C ASP A 81 -22.47 14.66 17.33
N GLY A 82 -22.91 13.58 17.99
CA GLY A 82 -24.11 12.81 17.61
C GLY A 82 -23.90 11.85 16.45
N ARG A 83 -22.64 11.56 16.08
CA ARG A 83 -22.28 10.54 15.10
C ARG A 83 -21.31 9.54 15.71
N THR A 84 -21.58 8.26 15.52
CA THR A 84 -20.69 7.17 15.95
C THR A 84 -19.51 6.98 14.99
N TYR A 85 -18.34 6.68 15.53
CA TYR A 85 -17.10 6.39 14.82
C TYR A 85 -16.46 5.10 15.37
N LEU A 86 -15.67 4.42 14.53
CA LEU A 86 -14.86 3.25 14.92
C LEU A 86 -13.43 3.69 15.24
N MET A 87 -12.84 3.14 16.30
CA MET A 87 -11.41 3.25 16.56
C MET A 87 -10.65 2.27 15.66
N GLU A 88 -9.68 2.79 14.92
CA GLU A 88 -8.76 2.03 14.07
C GLU A 88 -7.33 2.22 14.56
N ARG A 89 -6.52 1.16 14.50
CA ARG A 89 -5.13 1.17 14.97
C ARG A 89 -4.14 1.41 13.83
N GLY A 90 -3.09 2.18 14.11
CA GLY A 90 -1.96 2.34 13.19
C GLY A 90 -1.38 0.98 12.77
N LEU A 91 -1.01 0.87 11.50
CA LEU A 91 -0.44 -0.33 10.91
C LEU A 91 1.03 -0.06 10.58
N ARG A 92 1.92 -0.92 11.11
CA ARG A 92 3.36 -0.90 10.84
C ARG A 92 3.79 -2.30 10.38
N ALA A 93 4.85 -2.36 9.58
CA ALA A 93 5.45 -3.61 9.11
C ALA A 93 6.95 -3.65 9.40
N ASP A 94 7.55 -4.84 9.33
CA ASP A 94 9.01 -4.96 9.40
C ASP A 94 9.68 -4.48 8.09
N LEU A 95 9.02 -4.71 6.94
CA LEU A 95 9.53 -4.41 5.60
C LEU A 95 8.47 -3.73 4.73
N ALA A 96 8.84 -2.64 4.07
CA ALA A 96 8.12 -2.03 2.96
C ALA A 96 8.87 -2.25 1.64
N ILE A 97 8.16 -2.71 0.61
CA ILE A 97 8.65 -2.84 -0.76
C ILE A 97 7.84 -1.88 -1.62
N VAL A 98 8.51 -0.89 -2.22
CA VAL A 98 7.89 0.28 -2.82
C VAL A 98 8.42 0.49 -4.24
N LYS A 99 7.56 0.95 -5.14
CA LYS A 99 7.91 1.27 -6.53
C LYS A 99 7.74 2.75 -6.82
N ALA A 100 8.82 3.42 -7.25
CA ALA A 100 8.80 4.82 -7.70
C ALA A 100 9.23 4.97 -9.18
N TYR A 101 9.00 6.13 -9.76
CA TYR A 101 9.39 6.43 -11.15
C TYR A 101 10.85 6.86 -11.21
N ILE A 102 11.20 7.95 -10.55
CA ILE A 102 12.57 8.43 -10.41
C ILE A 102 12.92 8.38 -8.92
N GLY A 103 14.16 8.01 -8.60
CA GLY A 103 14.71 8.29 -7.28
C GLY A 103 16.17 8.72 -7.36
N ASP A 104 16.68 9.35 -6.31
CA ASP A 104 18.09 9.74 -6.22
C ASP A 104 18.88 8.86 -5.25
N HIS A 105 20.22 8.96 -5.26
CA HIS A 105 21.07 8.20 -4.33
C HIS A 105 20.90 8.56 -2.84
N ALA A 106 20.15 9.62 -2.52
CA ALA A 106 19.76 9.94 -1.14
C ALA A 106 18.39 9.32 -0.75
N GLY A 107 17.72 8.62 -1.67
CA GLY A 107 16.44 7.95 -1.44
C GLY A 107 15.22 8.82 -1.76
N ASN A 108 15.38 10.05 -2.23
CA ASN A 108 14.22 10.89 -2.58
C ASN A 108 13.50 10.28 -3.78
N CYS A 109 12.18 10.18 -3.71
CA CYS A 109 11.38 9.49 -4.71
C CYS A 109 10.31 10.38 -5.36
N VAL A 110 10.16 10.21 -6.67
CA VAL A 110 9.11 10.81 -7.49
C VAL A 110 8.28 9.68 -8.12
N TYR A 111 6.95 9.74 -7.96
CA TYR A 111 6.02 8.79 -8.57
C TYR A 111 5.34 9.38 -9.80
N ARG A 112 4.91 8.51 -10.72
CA ARG A 112 4.30 8.92 -11.99
C ARG A 112 2.83 8.52 -12.06
N LYS A 113 1.94 9.51 -12.20
CA LYS A 113 0.49 9.32 -12.34
C LYS A 113 -0.10 8.52 -11.15
N THR A 114 -1.07 7.65 -11.43
CA THR A 114 -1.77 6.83 -10.44
C THR A 114 -0.92 5.71 -9.85
N ALA A 115 0.27 5.43 -10.40
CA ALA A 115 1.23 4.49 -9.81
C ALA A 115 1.77 4.98 -8.45
N ARG A 116 1.50 6.23 -8.05
CA ARG A 116 1.80 6.74 -6.72
C ARG A 116 1.05 5.98 -5.62
N ASN A 117 -0.24 5.73 -5.81
CA ASN A 117 -1.16 5.05 -4.87
C ASN A 117 -0.68 4.95 -3.40
N PHE A 118 -0.43 3.75 -2.88
CA PHE A 118 -0.02 3.45 -1.51
C PHE A 118 1.50 3.59 -1.28
N ASN A 119 2.30 3.69 -2.33
CA ASN A 119 3.76 3.67 -2.24
C ASN A 119 4.34 4.67 -1.20
N PRO A 120 3.96 5.96 -1.20
CA PRO A 120 4.49 6.91 -0.21
C PRO A 120 4.19 6.55 1.24
N MET A 121 3.00 6.04 1.53
CA MET A 121 2.60 5.74 2.91
C MET A 121 3.16 4.40 3.38
N MET A 122 3.32 3.42 2.48
CA MET A 122 4.03 2.18 2.82
C MET A 122 5.47 2.48 3.22
N ALA A 123 6.15 3.40 2.51
CA ALA A 123 7.52 3.78 2.81
C ALA A 123 7.70 4.33 4.24
N THR A 124 6.71 5.05 4.77
CA THR A 124 6.83 5.63 6.12
C THR A 124 6.50 4.64 7.23
N ALA A 125 5.84 3.54 6.93
CA ALA A 125 5.20 2.66 7.90
C ALA A 125 5.94 1.32 8.13
N ALA A 126 7.25 1.27 7.86
CA ALA A 126 8.06 0.07 8.08
C ALA A 126 9.35 0.32 8.90
N ASP A 127 9.94 -0.75 9.44
CA ASP A 127 11.29 -0.73 10.02
C ASP A 127 12.38 -0.62 8.93
N VAL A 128 12.19 -1.32 7.81
CA VAL A 128 13.06 -1.25 6.64
C VAL A 128 12.23 -0.94 5.38
N CYS A 129 12.67 0.02 4.58
CA CYS A 129 12.05 0.41 3.33
C CYS A 129 13.00 0.19 2.15
N ILE A 130 12.58 -0.63 1.20
CA ILE A 130 13.28 -0.88 -0.07
C ILE A 130 12.46 -0.27 -1.20
N VAL A 131 13.07 0.65 -1.95
CA VAL A 131 12.45 1.27 -3.12
C VAL A 131 13.13 0.82 -4.40
N GLU A 132 12.35 0.30 -5.33
CA GLU A 132 12.78 0.13 -6.71
C GLU A 132 12.35 1.32 -7.58
N VAL A 133 13.23 1.78 -8.47
CA VAL A 133 12.99 2.91 -9.37
C VAL A 133 13.26 2.57 -10.83
N GLU A 134 12.60 3.28 -11.75
CA GLU A 134 12.89 3.15 -13.19
C GLU A 134 14.13 3.93 -13.61
N GLN A 135 14.44 5.00 -12.88
CA GLN A 135 15.59 5.85 -13.15
C GLN A 135 16.21 6.24 -11.81
N LEU A 136 17.44 5.83 -11.58
CA LEU A 136 18.23 6.24 -10.43
C LEU A 136 19.17 7.37 -10.85
N VAL A 137 18.96 8.55 -10.28
CA VAL A 137 19.72 9.77 -10.64
C VAL A 137 20.70 10.18 -9.54
N PRO A 138 21.74 10.97 -9.87
CA PRO A 138 22.60 11.57 -8.85
C PRO A 138 21.83 12.48 -7.89
N ILE A 139 22.37 12.70 -6.69
CA ILE A 139 21.85 13.69 -5.74
C ILE A 139 21.82 15.07 -6.41
N GLY A 140 20.70 15.78 -6.27
CA GLY A 140 20.44 17.04 -6.99
C GLY A 140 19.85 16.85 -8.39
N GLY A 141 19.69 15.61 -8.87
CA GLY A 141 18.99 15.28 -10.12
C GLY A 141 17.46 15.35 -10.01
N ILE A 142 16.93 15.53 -8.80
CA ILE A 142 15.51 15.79 -8.52
C ILE A 142 15.42 17.18 -7.90
N ASP A 143 14.54 18.02 -8.44
CA ASP A 143 14.18 19.30 -7.82
C ASP A 143 13.59 19.02 -6.42
N PRO A 144 14.11 19.63 -5.34
CA PRO A 144 13.59 19.42 -3.99
C PRO A 144 12.06 19.60 -3.87
N ASP A 145 11.46 20.54 -4.60
CA ASP A 145 10.00 20.79 -4.57
C ASP A 145 9.20 19.73 -5.35
N ALA A 146 9.86 18.90 -6.14
CA ALA A 146 9.24 17.79 -6.87
C ALA A 146 9.25 16.46 -6.09
N VAL A 147 9.93 16.40 -4.94
CA VAL A 147 10.05 15.19 -4.11
C VAL A 147 8.70 14.83 -3.49
N HIS A 148 8.24 13.58 -3.69
CA HIS A 148 6.99 13.09 -3.10
C HIS A 148 7.22 12.30 -1.81
N THR A 149 8.22 11.43 -1.79
CA THR A 149 8.67 10.73 -0.58
C THR A 149 10.11 11.15 -0.33
N PRO A 150 10.38 11.89 0.76
CA PRO A 150 11.74 12.23 1.15
C PRO A 150 12.58 10.99 1.47
N GLY A 151 13.87 11.06 1.17
CA GLY A 151 14.79 9.93 1.32
C GLY A 151 15.00 9.44 2.76
N ILE A 152 14.58 10.22 3.77
CA ILE A 152 14.60 9.80 5.18
C ILE A 152 13.76 8.54 5.44
N PHE A 153 12.79 8.22 4.57
CA PHE A 153 11.95 7.04 4.69
C PHE A 153 12.44 5.85 3.84
N VAL A 154 13.65 5.91 3.28
CA VAL A 154 14.17 4.92 2.34
C VAL A 154 15.53 4.44 2.83
N ASP A 155 15.63 3.14 3.15
CA ASP A 155 16.88 2.53 3.59
C ASP A 155 17.70 2.01 2.41
N TYR A 156 17.03 1.42 1.41
CA TYR A 156 17.65 0.87 0.23
C TYR A 156 16.93 1.31 -1.02
N ILE A 157 17.69 1.72 -2.04
CA ILE A 157 17.17 2.10 -3.35
C ILE A 157 17.97 1.43 -4.46
N PHE A 158 17.28 0.93 -5.48
CA PHE A 158 17.93 0.36 -6.65
C PHE A 158 17.17 0.65 -7.94
N GLU A 159 17.90 0.68 -9.05
CA GLU A 159 17.31 0.80 -10.38
C GLU A 159 16.90 -0.58 -10.90
N GLY A 160 15.60 -0.79 -11.08
CA GLY A 160 15.08 -2.01 -11.70
C GLY A 160 15.11 -1.92 -13.22
N LYS A 161 15.16 -3.08 -13.87
CA LYS A 161 15.20 -3.22 -15.33
C LYS A 161 14.00 -4.02 -15.82
N ASP A 162 13.65 -3.84 -17.08
CA ASP A 162 12.70 -4.70 -17.81
C ASP A 162 11.28 -4.77 -17.20
N TYR A 163 10.75 -3.63 -16.78
CA TYR A 163 9.39 -3.54 -16.24
C TYR A 163 8.31 -3.89 -17.27
N GLU A 164 7.54 -4.95 -17.00
CA GLU A 164 6.44 -5.37 -17.87
C GLU A 164 5.22 -4.42 -17.82
N LYS A 165 4.94 -3.81 -16.66
CA LYS A 165 3.82 -2.88 -16.40
C LYS A 165 2.50 -3.30 -17.06
N ARG A 166 2.06 -4.53 -16.75
CA ARG A 166 0.83 -5.12 -17.31
C ARG A 166 -0.38 -4.20 -17.12
N ILE A 167 -1.23 -4.15 -18.14
CA ILE A 167 -2.53 -3.47 -18.11
C ILE A 167 -3.60 -4.54 -17.99
N GLU A 168 -4.33 -4.54 -16.87
CA GLU A 168 -5.40 -5.50 -16.58
C GLU A 168 -6.54 -5.40 -17.59
N GLN A 169 -7.08 -4.18 -17.79
CA GLN A 169 -8.13 -3.92 -18.77
C GLN A 169 -7.74 -2.74 -19.66
N ARG A 170 -7.42 -3.03 -20.93
CA ARG A 170 -7.04 -2.01 -21.90
C ARG A 170 -8.27 -1.42 -22.58
N THR A 171 -8.76 -0.29 -22.06
CA THR A 171 -9.90 0.44 -22.63
C THR A 171 -9.42 1.62 -23.46
N THR A 172 -9.82 1.70 -24.72
CA THR A 172 -9.47 2.79 -25.65
C THR A 172 -10.71 3.42 -26.26
N ARG A 173 -10.67 4.73 -26.56
CA ARG A 173 -11.70 5.39 -27.36
C ARG A 173 -11.34 5.36 -28.85
N PRO A 174 -12.32 5.44 -29.79
CA PRO A 174 -12.04 5.67 -31.20
C PRO A 174 -11.18 6.92 -31.40
N ARG A 175 -10.29 6.92 -32.40
CA ARG A 175 -9.58 8.14 -32.78
C ARG A 175 -10.60 9.17 -33.31
N PRO A 176 -10.50 10.45 -32.92
CA PRO A 176 -11.31 11.52 -33.50
C PRO A 176 -11.14 11.60 -35.01
#